data_AF-A0A8K1UKP0-F1
#
_entry.id   AF-A0A8K1UKP0-F1
#
_cell.length_a   1.000
_cell.length_b   1.000
_cell.length_c   1.000
_cell.angle_alpha   90.00
_cell.angle_beta   90.00
_cell.angle_gamma   90.00
#
_symmetry.space_group_name_H-M   'P 1'
#
loop_
_entity.id
_entity.type
_entity.pdbx_description
1 polymer ?
#
loop_
_entity_poly.entity_id
_entity_poly.type
_entity_poly.pdbx_seq_one_letter_code
_entity_poly.pdbx_strand_id
1 'polypeptide(L)'
;MLILLNLLNINPMMVSLNLILYTLLVCLFMNMLKGLFWYSYMLYLIIIGGVMILFMYFTSLVNNEKLFYLNKNIKMEFFLYIILFMFFFLIFDFYLNYEMKDFFMFLYKKEYYFILKSLYMNLFLDLNIFLMLYLFFTMTFIVFMCLSNLIPLRKLN
;
A
#
# COMPACT_ATOMS: atom_id res chain seq x y z
N MET A 1 6.03 -12.16 9.21
CA MET A 1 6.90 -13.36 9.16
C MET A 1 6.33 -14.44 8.23
N LEU A 2 5.02 -14.78 8.30
CA LEU A 2 4.41 -15.78 7.40
C LEU A 2 4.32 -15.38 5.91
N ILE A 3 4.18 -14.09 5.59
CA ILE A 3 4.23 -13.60 4.19
C ILE A 3 5.63 -13.79 3.58
N LEU A 4 6.68 -13.89 4.41
CA LEU A 4 8.06 -14.05 3.95
C LEU A 4 8.41 -15.52 3.62
N LEU A 5 7.61 -16.49 4.07
CA LEU A 5 7.94 -17.92 3.95
C LEU A 5 7.64 -18.54 2.57
N ASN A 6 6.89 -17.86 1.70
CA ASN A 6 6.58 -18.33 0.34
C ASN A 6 7.44 -17.69 -0.75
N LEU A 7 8.64 -17.16 -0.42
CA LEU A 7 9.51 -16.52 -1.39
C LEU A 7 10.16 -17.46 -2.42
N LEU A 8 10.04 -18.78 -2.25
CA LEU A 8 10.77 -19.74 -3.09
C LEU A 8 10.03 -20.16 -4.37
N ASN A 9 8.70 -19.99 -4.45
CA ASN A 9 7.89 -20.33 -5.64
C ASN A 9 6.93 -19.19 -6.00
N ILE A 10 7.49 -18.00 -6.22
CA ILE A 10 6.71 -16.79 -6.46
C ILE A 10 6.26 -16.74 -7.93
N ASN A 11 4.98 -17.05 -8.16
CA ASN A 11 4.31 -16.49 -9.31
C ASN A 11 4.07 -15.00 -9.04
N PRO A 12 4.58 -14.07 -9.87
CA PRO A 12 4.48 -12.63 -9.59
C PRO A 12 3.03 -12.14 -9.50
N MET A 13 2.13 -12.79 -10.24
CA MET A 13 0.69 -12.57 -10.14
C MET A 13 0.18 -12.83 -8.71
N MET A 14 0.62 -13.91 -8.05
CA MET A 14 0.19 -14.22 -6.69
C MET A 14 0.69 -13.21 -5.67
N VAL A 15 1.94 -12.75 -5.84
CA VAL A 15 2.48 -11.69 -4.98
C VAL A 15 1.69 -10.39 -5.16
N SER A 16 1.33 -10.02 -6.40
CA SER A 16 0.51 -8.83 -6.63
C SER A 16 -0.88 -8.93 -6.00
N LEU A 17 -1.54 -10.09 -6.09
CA LEU A 17 -2.86 -10.32 -5.50
C LEU A 17 -2.82 -10.30 -3.97
N ASN A 18 -1.81 -10.93 -3.37
CA ASN A 18 -1.63 -10.92 -1.92
C ASN A 18 -1.37 -9.50 -1.38
N LEU A 19 -0.62 -8.69 -2.12
CA LEU A 19 -0.37 -7.29 -1.78
C LEU A 19 -1.65 -6.45 -1.83
N ILE A 20 -2.50 -6.65 -2.85
CA ILE A 20 -3.80 -5.96 -2.96
C ILE A 20 -4.71 -6.32 -1.78
N LEU A 21 -4.80 -7.60 -1.43
CA LEU A 21 -5.65 -8.05 -0.31
C LEU A 21 -5.17 -7.51 1.04
N TYR A 22 -3.86 -7.58 1.30
CA TYR A 22 -3.28 -7.04 2.52
C TYR A 22 -3.55 -5.54 2.65
N THR A 23 -3.37 -4.80 1.56
CA THR A 23 -3.52 -3.35 1.58
C THR A 23 -4.97 -2.91 1.70
N LEU A 24 -5.92 -3.66 1.12
CA LEU A 24 -7.34 -3.52 1.39
C LEU A 24 -7.67 -3.68 2.89
N LEU A 25 -7.14 -4.72 3.54
CA LEU A 25 -7.35 -4.95 4.97
C LEU A 25 -6.81 -3.79 5.81
N VAL A 26 -5.59 -3.31 5.51
CA VAL A 26 -4.99 -2.15 6.19
C VAL A 26 -5.82 -0.88 5.99
N CYS A 27 -6.32 -0.62 4.78
CA CYS A 27 -7.19 0.53 4.52
C CYS A 27 -8.49 0.44 5.32
N LEU A 28 -9.11 -0.73 5.39
CA LEU A 28 -10.30 -0.97 6.20
C LEU A 28 -10.02 -0.77 7.69
N PHE A 29 -8.86 -1.20 8.21
CA PHE A 29 -8.48 -0.94 9.59
C PHE A 29 -8.33 0.55 9.90
N MET A 30 -7.61 1.28 9.05
CA MET A 30 -7.44 2.72 9.23
C MET A 30 -8.77 3.47 9.12
N ASN A 31 -9.72 2.93 8.36
CA ASN A 31 -11.06 3.48 8.23
C ASN A 31 -11.92 3.31 9.50
N MET A 32 -11.70 2.25 10.27
CA MET A 32 -12.43 2.01 11.53
C MET A 32 -12.02 3.01 12.61
N LEU A 33 -10.79 3.54 12.56
CA LEU A 33 -10.36 4.61 13.44
C LEU A 33 -11.14 5.90 13.10
N LYS A 34 -12.07 6.29 14.00
CA LYS A 34 -12.92 7.47 13.82
C LYS A 34 -12.05 8.72 13.60
N GLY A 35 -12.10 9.27 12.39
CA GLY A 35 -11.42 10.52 12.05
C GLY A 35 -10.12 10.37 11.26
N LEU A 36 -9.88 9.26 10.54
CA LEU A 36 -8.74 9.12 9.60
C LEU A 36 -9.16 8.72 8.17
N PHE A 37 -10.43 8.93 7.81
CA PHE A 37 -11.03 8.51 6.53
C PHE A 37 -10.28 9.00 5.27
N TRP A 38 -9.74 10.21 5.28
CA TRP A 38 -9.00 10.73 4.12
C TRP A 38 -7.63 10.09 4.01
N TYR A 39 -7.00 9.77 5.13
CA TYR A 39 -5.70 9.12 5.13
C TYR A 39 -5.81 7.67 4.63
N SER A 40 -6.83 6.93 5.07
CA SER A 40 -7.12 5.58 4.56
C SER A 40 -7.44 5.60 3.06
N TYR A 41 -8.15 6.62 2.57
CA TYR A 41 -8.41 6.82 1.15
C TYR A 41 -7.16 7.14 0.32
N MET A 42 -6.31 8.07 0.77
CA MET A 42 -5.08 8.43 0.06
C MET A 42 -4.09 7.25 0.00
N LEU A 43 -3.98 6.48 1.09
CA LEU A 43 -3.19 5.25 1.11
C LEU A 43 -3.69 4.23 0.09
N TYR A 44 -5.01 4.02 0.02
CA TYR A 44 -5.62 3.09 -0.93
C TYR A 44 -5.27 3.44 -2.39
N LEU A 45 -5.41 4.71 -2.77
CA LEU A 45 -5.13 5.17 -4.13
C LEU A 45 -3.66 5.00 -4.52
N ILE A 46 -2.74 5.41 -3.65
CA ILE A 46 -1.29 5.36 -3.94
C ILE A 46 -0.84 3.91 -4.12
N ILE A 47 -1.31 3.03 -3.24
CA ILE A 47 -0.90 1.62 -3.26
C ILE A 47 -1.48 0.90 -4.49
N ILE A 48 -2.74 1.13 -4.86
CA ILE A 48 -3.32 0.51 -6.05
C ILE A 48 -2.59 0.96 -7.32
N GLY A 49 -2.32 2.26 -7.45
CA GLY A 49 -1.56 2.77 -8.58
C GLY A 49 -0.19 2.11 -8.70
N GLY A 50 0.54 1.99 -7.58
CA GLY A 50 1.85 1.33 -7.55
C GLY A 50 1.80 -0.16 -7.89
N VAL A 51 0.82 -0.90 -7.35
CA VAL A 51 0.69 -2.34 -7.60
C VAL A 51 0.26 -2.63 -9.05
N MET A 52 -0.54 -1.78 -9.68
CA MET A 52 -0.88 -1.93 -11.11
C MET A 52 0.35 -1.80 -12.01
N ILE A 53 1.26 -0.85 -11.72
CA ILE A 53 2.50 -0.68 -12.48
C ILE A 53 3.42 -1.91 -12.29
N LEU A 54 3.55 -2.40 -11.06
CA LEU A 54 4.29 -3.64 -10.77
C LEU A 54 3.70 -4.85 -11.50
N PHE A 55 2.37 -4.96 -11.58
CA PHE A 55 1.70 -6.03 -12.31
C PHE A 55 2.02 -6.00 -13.81
N MET A 56 1.99 -4.83 -14.44
CA MET A 56 2.39 -4.69 -15.85
C MET A 56 3.85 -5.07 -16.08
N TYR A 57 4.74 -4.65 -15.18
CA TYR A 57 6.16 -5.00 -15.27
C TYR A 57 6.37 -6.52 -15.22
N PHE A 58 5.80 -7.22 -14.23
CA PHE A 58 6.03 -8.64 -14.08
C PHE A 58 5.34 -9.52 -15.14
N THR A 59 4.15 -9.13 -15.62
CA THR A 59 3.49 -9.83 -16.73
C THR A 59 4.29 -9.72 -18.03
N SER A 60 5.03 -8.64 -18.24
CA SER A 60 5.92 -8.49 -19.41
C SER A 60 7.20 -9.35 -19.35
N LEU A 61 7.57 -9.86 -18.16
CA LEU A 61 8.84 -10.59 -17.93
C LEU A 61 8.68 -12.12 -17.86
N VAL A 62 7.47 -12.63 -17.65
CA VAL A 62 7.26 -14.07 -17.40
C VAL A 62 6.56 -14.72 -18.59
N ASN A 63 7.16 -15.79 -19.13
CA ASN A 63 6.50 -16.68 -20.09
C ASN A 63 5.21 -17.26 -19.47
N ASN A 64 4.10 -17.15 -20.20
CA ASN A 64 2.73 -17.42 -19.73
C ASN A 64 2.45 -18.82 -19.12
N GLU A 65 3.40 -19.76 -19.17
CA GLU A 65 3.19 -21.18 -18.87
C GLU A 65 3.16 -21.51 -17.37
N LYS A 66 3.82 -20.74 -16.50
CA LYS A 66 3.86 -21.03 -15.04
C LYS A 66 2.73 -20.37 -14.24
N LEU A 67 1.91 -19.52 -14.87
CA LEU A 67 0.84 -18.75 -14.23
C LEU A 67 -0.29 -19.62 -13.64
N PHE A 68 -0.49 -20.84 -14.13
CA PHE A 68 -1.69 -21.63 -13.84
C PHE A 68 -1.65 -22.51 -12.59
N TYR A 69 -0.50 -22.65 -11.91
CA TYR A 69 -0.48 -23.37 -10.62
C TYR A 69 -0.94 -22.44 -9.49
N LEU A 70 -2.26 -22.26 -9.40
CA LEU A 70 -2.94 -21.72 -8.22
C LEU A 70 -2.66 -22.64 -7.03
N ASN A 71 -1.65 -22.27 -6.25
CA ASN A 71 -1.15 -23.09 -5.16
C ASN A 71 -2.23 -23.27 -4.09
N LYS A 72 -2.38 -24.50 -3.57
CA LYS A 72 -3.37 -24.88 -2.52
C LYS A 72 -3.23 -24.01 -1.26
N ASN A 73 -2.08 -23.37 -1.09
CA ASN A 73 -1.70 -22.47 -0.01
C ASN A 73 -2.50 -21.17 0.04
N ILE A 74 -3.07 -20.69 -1.08
CA ILE A 74 -3.84 -19.43 -1.11
C ILE A 74 -5.06 -19.50 -0.20
N LYS A 75 -5.74 -20.65 -0.15
CA LYS A 75 -6.91 -20.85 0.71
C LYS A 75 -6.54 -20.74 2.20
N MET A 76 -5.37 -21.23 2.59
CA MET A 76 -4.88 -21.14 3.97
C MET A 76 -4.48 -19.70 4.33
N GLU A 77 -3.84 -18.98 3.39
CA GLU A 77 -3.50 -17.57 3.58
C GLU A 77 -4.76 -16.71 3.76
N PHE A 78 -5.78 -16.89 2.92
CA PHE A 78 -7.07 -16.21 3.06
C PHE A 78 -7.74 -16.49 4.41
N PHE A 79 -7.73 -17.74 4.87
CA PHE A 79 -8.34 -18.10 6.15
C PHE A 79 -7.63 -17.42 7.33
N LEU A 80 -6.30 -17.31 7.28
CA LEU A 80 -5.51 -16.58 8.28
C LEU A 80 -5.82 -15.08 8.29
N TYR A 81 -6.00 -14.46 7.11
CA TYR A 81 -6.39 -13.06 7.03
C TYR A 81 -7.76 -12.81 7.69
N ILE A 82 -8.72 -13.71 7.49
CA ILE A 82 -10.05 -13.62 8.11
C ILE A 82 -9.93 -13.72 9.64
N ILE A 83 -9.12 -14.67 10.14
CA ILE A 83 -8.91 -14.83 11.59
C ILE A 83 -8.28 -13.57 12.20
N LEU A 84 -7.24 -13.02 11.57
CA LEU A 84 -6.62 -11.75 12.00
C LEU A 84 -7.65 -10.63 12.03
N PHE A 85 -8.46 -10.50 10.98
CA PHE A 85 -9.50 -9.47 10.89
C PHE A 85 -10.53 -9.58 12.01
N MET A 86 -10.95 -10.80 12.37
CA MET A 86 -11.87 -11.05 13.47
C MET A 86 -11.25 -10.71 14.84
N PHE A 87 -10.00 -11.09 15.08
CA PHE A 87 -9.30 -10.71 16.32
C PHE A 87 -9.19 -9.19 16.48
N PHE A 88 -8.90 -8.47 15.39
CA PHE A 88 -8.83 -7.02 15.43
C PHE A 88 -10.18 -6.36 15.71
N PHE A 89 -11.28 -6.85 15.13
CA PHE A 89 -12.61 -6.33 15.44
C PHE A 89 -12.98 -6.50 16.91
N LEU A 90 -12.69 -7.66 17.48
CA LEU A 90 -12.92 -7.92 18.90
C LEU A 90 -12.14 -6.93 19.80
N ILE A 91 -10.88 -6.68 19.46
CA ILE A 91 -10.04 -5.70 20.17
C ILE A 91 -10.63 -4.29 20.01
N PHE A 92 -11.03 -3.91 18.80
CA PHE A 92 -11.55 -2.58 18.51
C PHE A 92 -12.87 -2.29 19.25
N ASP A 93 -13.79 -3.25 19.29
CA ASP A 93 -15.04 -3.13 20.05
C ASP A 93 -14.78 -3.03 21.56
N PHE A 94 -13.77 -3.75 22.06
CA PHE A 94 -13.36 -3.63 23.46
C PHE A 94 -12.85 -2.22 23.79
N TYR A 95 -11.99 -1.65 22.94
CA TYR A 95 -11.46 -0.29 23.11
C TYR A 95 -12.53 0.82 22.95
N LEU A 96 -13.52 0.62 22.08
CA LEU A 96 -14.62 1.59 21.92
C LEU A 96 -15.64 1.56 23.06
N ASN A 97 -15.75 0.44 23.80
CA ASN A 97 -16.70 0.30 24.89
C ASN A 97 -16.17 0.78 26.25
N TYR A 98 -14.85 0.81 26.44
CA TYR A 98 -14.23 1.44 27.61
C TYR A 98 -14.13 2.96 27.44
N GLU A 99 -15.09 3.70 28.01
CA GLU A 99 -15.11 5.14 28.44
C GLU A 99 -14.41 6.24 27.61
N MET A 100 -13.85 5.94 26.44
CA MET A 100 -13.03 6.87 25.66
C MET A 100 -13.79 7.46 24.47
N LYS A 101 -15.10 7.19 24.36
CA LYS A 101 -15.96 7.68 23.27
C LYS A 101 -15.98 9.21 23.19
N ASP A 102 -15.96 9.92 24.32
CA ASP A 102 -16.10 11.37 24.33
C ASP A 102 -14.75 12.12 24.23
N PHE A 103 -13.69 11.60 24.86
CA PHE A 103 -12.36 12.21 24.80
C PHE A 103 -11.73 12.09 23.41
N PHE A 104 -11.88 10.92 22.76
CA PHE A 104 -11.43 10.76 21.38
C PHE A 104 -12.22 11.63 20.41
N MET A 105 -13.54 11.72 20.54
CA MET A 105 -14.39 12.49 19.61
C MET A 105 -14.05 13.99 19.60
N PHE A 106 -13.63 14.56 20.75
CA PHE A 106 -13.28 15.97 20.87
C PHE A 106 -11.87 16.29 20.35
N LEU A 107 -10.88 15.43 20.61
CA LEU A 107 -9.52 15.56 20.07
C LEU A 107 -9.50 15.41 18.54
N TYR A 108 -10.21 14.40 18.01
CA TYR A 108 -10.19 14.12 16.56
C TYR A 108 -10.86 15.21 15.71
N LYS A 109 -11.92 15.86 16.20
CA LYS A 109 -12.58 16.94 15.44
C LYS A 109 -11.70 18.19 15.29
N LYS A 110 -10.88 18.52 16.29
CA LYS A 110 -9.96 19.66 16.25
C LYS A 110 -8.71 19.35 15.44
N GLU A 111 -8.16 18.14 15.53
CA GLU A 111 -6.93 17.77 14.81
C GLU A 111 -7.15 17.62 13.30
N TYR A 112 -8.31 17.11 12.85
CA TYR A 112 -8.52 16.82 11.43
C TYR A 112 -8.53 18.07 10.52
N TYR A 113 -9.25 19.11 10.95
CA TYR A 113 -9.25 20.40 10.24
C TYR A 113 -7.91 21.13 10.39
N PHE A 114 -7.15 20.85 11.45
CA PHE A 114 -5.86 21.49 11.68
C PHE A 114 -4.75 20.86 10.83
N ILE A 115 -4.71 19.53 10.65
CA ILE A 115 -3.64 18.81 9.93
C ILE A 115 -3.68 19.07 8.42
N LEU A 116 -4.86 18.98 7.78
CA LEU A 116 -5.00 19.28 6.34
C LEU A 116 -4.68 20.74 6.03
N LYS A 117 -5.07 21.65 6.93
CA LYS A 117 -4.79 23.07 6.81
C LYS A 117 -3.32 23.38 7.14
N SER A 118 -2.68 22.63 8.05
CA SER A 118 -1.30 22.85 8.47
C SER A 118 -0.27 22.42 7.43
N LEU A 119 -0.57 21.44 6.57
CA LEU A 119 0.36 21.03 5.50
C LEU A 119 0.74 22.21 4.61
N TYR A 120 -0.18 23.12 4.31
CA TYR A 120 0.09 24.34 3.53
C TYR A 120 0.42 25.58 4.37
N MET A 121 0.55 25.43 5.70
CA MET A 121 1.01 26.53 6.56
C MET A 121 2.54 26.60 6.55
N ASN A 122 3.07 27.78 6.87
CA ASN A 122 4.51 28.06 6.87
C ASN A 122 5.37 27.03 7.61
N LEU A 123 4.85 26.37 8.65
CA LEU A 123 5.58 25.38 9.45
C LEU A 123 6.03 24.14 8.66
N PHE A 124 5.28 23.73 7.62
CA PHE A 124 5.56 22.53 6.82
C PHE A 124 6.01 22.87 5.39
N LEU A 125 6.18 24.17 5.08
CA LEU A 125 6.46 24.62 3.73
C LEU A 125 7.84 24.16 3.24
N ASP A 126 8.84 24.11 4.13
CA ASP A 126 10.17 23.57 3.81
C ASP A 126 10.12 22.08 3.46
N LEU A 127 9.33 21.30 4.20
CA LEU A 127 9.12 19.87 3.94
C LEU A 127 8.41 19.66 2.60
N ASN A 128 7.42 20.50 2.26
CA ASN A 128 6.74 20.43 0.97
C ASN A 128 7.68 20.76 -0.19
N ILE A 129 8.50 21.81 -0.07
CA ILE A 129 9.49 22.18 -1.09
C ILE A 129 10.47 21.01 -1.29
N PHE A 130 10.95 20.40 -0.20
CA PHE A 130 11.82 19.24 -0.28
C PHE A 130 11.16 18.06 -1.01
N LEU A 131 9.90 17.72 -0.69
CA LEU A 131 9.18 16.64 -1.35
C LEU A 131 8.97 16.90 -2.85
N MET A 132 8.66 18.15 -3.23
CA MET A 132 8.51 18.54 -4.63
C MET A 132 9.82 18.41 -5.40
N LEU A 133 10.94 18.86 -4.81
CA LEU A 133 12.27 18.71 -5.40
C LEU A 133 12.67 17.23 -5.53
N TYR A 134 12.34 16.40 -4.53
CA TYR A 134 12.59 14.96 -4.57
C TYR A 134 11.82 14.27 -5.70
N LEU A 135 10.53 14.56 -5.87
CA LEU A 135 9.72 14.01 -6.96
C LEU A 135 10.24 14.48 -8.33
N PHE A 136 10.66 15.74 -8.46
CA PHE A 136 11.26 16.24 -9.69
C PHE A 136 12.59 15.56 -10.02
N PHE A 137 13.47 15.42 -9.03
CA PHE A 137 14.76 14.77 -9.20
C PHE A 137 14.61 13.30 -9.59
N THR A 138 13.71 12.55 -8.92
CA THR A 138 13.47 11.14 -9.26
C THR A 138 12.92 10.97 -10.67
N MET A 139 12.00 11.83 -11.12
CA MET A 139 11.49 11.80 -12.49
C MET A 139 12.60 12.03 -13.52
N THR A 140 13.44 13.06 -13.33
CA THR A 140 14.56 13.33 -14.25
C THR A 140 15.57 12.19 -14.28
N PHE A 141 15.89 11.62 -13.11
CA PHE A 141 16.80 10.48 -13.01
C PHE A 141 16.26 9.24 -13.74
N ILE A 142 14.97 8.93 -13.58
CA ILE A 142 14.33 7.81 -14.29
C ILE A 142 14.39 8.01 -15.81
N VAL A 143 14.12 9.23 -16.31
CA VAL A 143 14.23 9.53 -17.76
C VAL A 143 15.65 9.32 -18.26
N PHE A 144 16.67 9.77 -17.52
CA PHE A 144 18.07 9.51 -17.86
C PHE A 144 18.40 8.01 -17.91
N MET A 145 17.92 7.23 -16.93
CA MET A 145 18.08 5.77 -16.89
C MET A 145 17.39 5.07 -18.07
N CYS A 146 16.23 5.55 -18.51
CA CYS A 146 15.56 5.01 -19.69
C CYS A 146 16.33 5.32 -20.99
N LEU A 147 16.92 6.52 -21.11
CA LEU A 147 17.69 6.92 -22.29
C LEU A 147 19.01 6.14 -22.44
N SER A 148 19.68 5.77 -21.34
CA SER A 148 20.93 4.98 -21.42
C SER A 148 20.73 3.55 -21.95
N ASN A 149 19.51 3.01 -21.90
CA ASN A 149 19.21 1.64 -22.29
C ASN A 149 18.91 1.44 -23.79
N LEU A 150 19.21 2.42 -24.66
CA LEU A 150 19.01 2.34 -26.11
C LEU A 150 19.99 1.38 -26.85
N ILE A 151 20.87 0.68 -26.13
CA ILE A 151 21.68 -0.39 -26.71
C ILE A 151 20.73 -1.56 -27.04
N PRO A 152 20.68 -2.04 -28.31
CA PRO A 152 19.67 -3.01 -28.71
C PRO A 152 19.79 -4.29 -27.87
N LEU A 153 18.72 -4.61 -27.12
CA LEU A 153 18.55 -5.85 -26.34
C LEU A 153 18.52 -7.13 -27.19
N ARG A 154 18.72 -7.01 -28.51
CA ARG A 154 18.91 -8.13 -29.40
C ARG A 154 20.40 -8.44 -29.46
N LYS A 155 20.81 -9.56 -28.85
CA LYS A 155 22.01 -10.27 -29.33
C LYS A 155 21.79 -10.54 -30.81
N LEU A 156 22.53 -9.83 -31.64
CA LEU A 156 22.77 -10.24 -33.02
C LEU A 156 23.77 -11.40 -32.95
N ASN A 157 23.20 -12.60 -33.11
CA ASN A 157 23.81 -13.93 -33.19
C ASN A 157 24.16 -14.61 -31.86
#